data_AF-A0A7J2M8G1-F1
#
_entry.id   AF-A0A7J2M8G1-F1
#
_cell.length_a   1.000
_cell.length_b   1.000
_cell.length_c   1.000
_cell.angle_alpha   90.00
_cell.angle_beta   90.00
_cell.angle_gamma   90.00
#
_symmetry.space_group_name_H-M   'P 1'
#
loop_
_entity.id
_entity.type
_entity.pdbx_description
1 polymer ?
#
loop_
_entity_poly.entity_id
_entity_poly.type
_entity_poly.pdbx_seq_one_letter_code
_entity_poly.pdbx_strand_id
1 'polypeptide(L)'
;MPPLVCMMVITVVMGGCIASQENHSTILSRYEIIPDDAVKMTPETDVFPPVLHSDAWEEPVPMEGPVNTAGAEDSPFITPDGSTFFFFFTPDVKVPPEKQLIDGATGIWWSKKESGIWGEPERIVLHYDVSLD
;
A
#
# COMPACT_ATOMS: atom_id res chain seq x y z
N MET A 1 19.55 52.21 -57.13
CA MET A 1 19.60 50.80 -56.72
C MET A 1 20.62 50.64 -55.60
N PRO A 2 20.15 50.32 -54.39
CA PRO A 2 20.79 49.31 -53.53
C PRO A 2 19.80 48.14 -53.29
N PRO A 3 20.29 46.94 -52.97
CA PRO A 3 19.44 45.74 -52.92
C PRO A 3 18.64 45.67 -51.61
N LEU A 4 17.42 45.13 -51.71
CA LEU A 4 16.63 44.69 -50.57
C LEU A 4 17.43 43.63 -49.79
N VAL A 5 17.84 43.96 -48.58
CA VAL A 5 18.28 42.98 -47.59
C VAL A 5 17.02 42.39 -46.97
N CYS A 6 16.65 41.19 -47.41
CA CYS A 6 15.56 40.42 -46.82
C CYS A 6 16.04 39.89 -45.46
N MET A 7 15.75 40.62 -44.39
CA MET A 7 16.09 40.21 -43.03
C MET A 7 15.07 39.14 -42.59
N MET A 8 15.41 37.87 -42.79
CA MET A 8 14.68 36.76 -42.19
C MET A 8 14.81 36.85 -40.67
N VAL A 9 13.75 37.30 -40.00
CA VAL A 9 13.63 37.19 -38.55
C VAL A 9 13.26 35.74 -38.24
N ILE A 10 14.26 34.94 -37.87
CA ILE A 10 14.04 33.61 -37.32
C ILE A 10 13.68 33.79 -35.85
N THR A 11 12.38 33.81 -35.55
CA THR A 11 11.88 33.69 -34.18
C THR A 11 12.10 32.24 -33.73
N VAL A 12 13.19 32.01 -32.97
CA VAL A 12 13.40 30.76 -32.25
C VAL A 12 12.37 30.69 -31.14
N VAL A 13 11.28 29.96 -31.36
CA VAL A 13 10.38 29.57 -30.28
C VAL A 13 11.12 28.52 -29.47
N MET A 14 11.77 28.94 -28.38
CA MET A 14 12.18 28.01 -27.33
C MET A 14 10.90 27.46 -26.72
N GLY A 15 10.41 26.37 -27.29
CA GLY A 15 9.46 25.49 -26.64
C GLY A 15 10.17 24.90 -25.43
N GLY A 16 10.07 25.59 -24.29
CA GLY A 16 10.39 25.00 -23.01
C GLY A 16 9.45 23.83 -22.81
N CYS A 17 9.95 22.61 -22.99
CA CYS A 17 9.30 21.44 -22.45
C CYS A 17 9.21 21.66 -20.94
N ILE A 18 8.03 22.03 -20.46
CA ILE A 18 7.70 21.85 -19.05
C ILE A 18 7.69 20.34 -18.88
N ALA A 19 8.82 19.79 -18.44
CA ALA A 19 8.85 18.44 -17.91
C ALA A 19 7.90 18.46 -16.71
N SER A 20 6.77 17.77 -16.83
CA SER A 20 5.95 17.45 -15.67
C SER A 20 6.89 16.78 -14.67
N GLN A 21 7.03 17.37 -13.48
CA GLN A 21 7.60 16.65 -12.35
C GLN A 21 6.66 15.50 -12.06
N GLU A 22 6.99 14.32 -12.58
CA GLU A 22 6.48 13.06 -12.09
C GLU A 22 6.88 12.99 -10.62
N ASN A 23 5.95 13.32 -9.73
CA ASN A 23 6.12 13.16 -8.30
C ASN A 23 6.12 11.65 -8.04
N HIS A 24 7.28 11.02 -8.21
CA HIS A 24 7.53 9.63 -7.85
C HIS A 24 7.42 9.53 -6.33
N SER A 25 6.19 9.44 -5.83
CA SER A 25 5.92 8.83 -4.54
C SER A 25 6.47 7.43 -4.63
N THR A 26 7.56 7.17 -3.91
CA THR A 26 8.16 5.84 -3.85
C THR A 26 7.13 4.93 -3.17
N ILE A 27 6.53 4.02 -3.93
CA ILE A 27 5.62 3.02 -3.38
C ILE A 27 6.50 2.06 -2.57
N LEU A 28 6.60 2.31 -1.27
CA LEU A 28 7.30 1.41 -0.35
C LEU A 28 6.46 0.15 -0.18
N SER A 29 7.12 -1.01 -0.25
CA SER A 29 6.51 -2.29 0.09
C SER A 29 6.21 -2.36 1.59
N ARG A 30 5.25 -3.22 1.99
CA ARG A 30 4.93 -3.41 3.41
C ARG A 30 6.13 -3.86 4.24
N TYR A 31 7.02 -4.67 3.68
CA TYR A 31 8.22 -5.15 4.37
C TYR A 31 9.24 -4.03 4.65
N GLU A 32 9.30 -2.99 3.82
CA GLU A 32 10.24 -1.87 3.99
C GLU A 32 9.79 -0.87 5.06
N ILE A 33 8.50 -0.87 5.42
CA ILE A 33 7.90 0.09 6.37
C ILE A 33 7.60 -0.53 7.74
N ILE A 34 7.66 -1.86 7.84
CA ILE A 34 7.54 -2.56 9.12
C ILE A 34 8.83 -2.33 9.93
N PRO A 35 8.76 -1.98 11.22
CA PRO A 35 9.94 -1.83 12.06
C PRO A 35 10.80 -3.11 12.10
N ASP A 36 12.12 -2.97 12.09
CA ASP A 36 13.06 -4.11 12.14
C ASP A 36 12.91 -4.96 13.42
N ASP A 37 12.38 -4.37 14.51
CA ASP A 37 12.11 -5.06 15.78
C ASP A 37 10.68 -5.63 15.87
N ALA A 38 9.87 -5.48 14.82
CA ALA A 38 8.53 -6.05 14.79
C ALA A 38 8.61 -7.57 14.70
N VAL A 39 7.95 -8.24 15.64
CA VAL A 39 7.84 -9.70 15.69
C VAL A 39 6.42 -10.09 15.32
N LYS A 40 6.27 -11.01 14.36
CA LYS A 40 4.96 -11.53 13.98
C LYS A 40 4.30 -12.22 15.17
N MET A 41 3.07 -11.83 15.47
CA MET A 41 2.21 -12.57 16.40
C MET A 41 1.78 -13.91 15.79
N THR A 42 2.04 -15.00 16.51
CA THR A 42 1.65 -16.37 16.16
C THR A 42 0.70 -16.93 17.20
N PRO A 43 -0.08 -17.99 16.89
CA PRO A 43 -0.90 -18.68 17.89
C PRO A 43 -0.10 -19.11 19.13
N GLU A 44 1.16 -19.52 18.96
CA GLU A 44 2.05 -19.95 20.04
C GLU A 44 2.46 -18.81 20.99
N THR A 45 2.44 -17.57 20.49
CA THR A 45 2.83 -16.36 21.24
C THR A 45 1.65 -15.52 21.67
N ASP A 46 0.42 -15.91 21.30
CA ASP A 46 -0.79 -15.20 21.67
C ASP A 46 -1.11 -15.42 23.15
N VAL A 47 -1.14 -14.34 23.92
CA VAL A 47 -1.49 -14.36 25.34
C VAL A 47 -3.00 -14.48 25.57
N PHE A 48 -3.81 -14.27 24.52
CA PHE A 48 -5.27 -14.37 24.52
C PHE A 48 -5.76 -15.26 23.37
N PRO A 49 -5.37 -16.55 23.34
CA PRO A 49 -5.79 -17.44 22.26
C PRO A 49 -7.32 -17.56 22.21
N PRO A 50 -7.90 -17.77 21.02
CA PRO A 50 -9.34 -17.91 20.87
C PRO A 50 -9.85 -19.10 21.68
N VAL A 51 -10.93 -18.89 22.46
CA VAL A 51 -11.62 -19.97 23.16
C VAL A 51 -12.73 -20.51 22.26
N LEU A 52 -12.52 -21.70 21.72
CA LEU A 52 -13.50 -22.37 20.87
C LEU A 52 -14.53 -23.11 21.75
N HIS A 53 -15.81 -22.76 21.59
CA HIS A 53 -16.92 -23.37 22.33
C HIS A 53 -17.64 -24.49 21.56
N SER A 54 -17.09 -24.93 20.44
CA SER A 54 -17.68 -25.93 19.56
C SER A 54 -16.57 -26.72 18.87
N ASP A 55 -16.78 -28.03 18.74
CA ASP A 55 -15.89 -28.94 18.00
C ASP A 55 -15.96 -28.74 16.47
N ALA A 56 -16.76 -27.78 16.00
CA ALA A 56 -16.85 -27.38 14.59
C ALA A 56 -15.71 -26.46 14.14
N TRP A 57 -14.78 -26.10 15.03
CA TRP A 57 -13.66 -25.21 14.76
C TRP A 57 -12.32 -25.91 15.02
N GLU A 58 -11.31 -25.52 14.25
CA GLU A 58 -9.93 -26.01 14.38
C GLU A 58 -9.02 -24.90 14.90
N GLU A 59 -7.82 -25.29 15.36
CA GLU A 59 -6.77 -24.34 15.72
C GLU A 59 -6.41 -23.44 14.52
N PRO A 60 -6.18 -22.13 14.75
CA PRO A 60 -5.90 -21.21 13.66
C PRO A 60 -4.56 -21.53 13.00
N VAL A 61 -4.57 -21.68 11.67
CA VAL A 61 -3.36 -21.83 10.87
C VAL A 61 -3.00 -20.46 10.27
N PRO A 62 -1.82 -19.89 10.59
CA PRO A 62 -1.39 -18.63 10.01
C PRO A 62 -1.33 -18.71 8.47
N MET A 63 -1.83 -17.68 7.80
CA MET A 63 -1.65 -17.57 6.35
C MET A 63 -0.17 -17.40 6.01
N GLU A 64 0.28 -17.92 4.88
CA GLU A 64 1.63 -17.65 4.40
C GLU A 64 1.78 -16.19 3.92
N GLY A 65 3.02 -15.77 3.73
CA GLY A 65 3.30 -14.56 2.97
C GLY A 65 2.74 -14.66 1.53
N PRO A 66 2.52 -13.52 0.86
CA PRO A 66 2.97 -12.20 1.26
C PRO A 66 1.96 -11.43 2.10
N VAL A 67 0.79 -11.99 2.42
CA VAL A 67 -0.27 -11.28 3.17
C VAL A 67 0.05 -11.20 4.66
N ASN A 68 0.48 -12.31 5.26
CA ASN A 68 0.74 -12.36 6.70
C ASN A 68 2.13 -11.80 7.04
N THR A 69 2.21 -10.63 7.66
CA THR A 69 3.48 -9.96 7.98
C THR A 69 3.60 -9.64 9.47
N ALA A 70 4.78 -9.18 9.90
CA ALA A 70 4.99 -8.74 11.28
C ALA A 70 4.29 -7.40 11.63
N GLY A 71 3.75 -6.69 10.64
CA GLY A 71 2.76 -5.64 10.88
C GLY A 71 1.42 -6.22 11.33
N ALA A 72 0.42 -5.34 11.50
CA ALA A 72 -0.93 -5.77 11.85
C ALA A 72 -1.85 -5.73 10.64
N GLU A 73 -2.34 -6.89 10.23
CA GLU A 73 -3.46 -7.06 9.31
C GLU A 73 -4.77 -7.30 10.07
N ASP A 74 -5.87 -6.65 9.66
CA ASP A 74 -7.18 -6.78 10.31
C ASP A 74 -8.33 -6.65 9.30
N SER A 75 -9.55 -6.96 9.73
CA SER A 75 -10.81 -6.78 8.99
C SER A 75 -10.79 -7.42 7.58
N PRO A 76 -10.49 -8.73 7.47
CA PRO A 76 -10.33 -9.39 6.20
C PRO A 76 -11.66 -9.53 5.43
N PHE A 77 -11.61 -9.34 4.10
CA PHE A 77 -12.73 -9.61 3.20
C PHE A 77 -12.23 -10.22 1.88
N ILE A 78 -12.69 -11.43 1.57
CA ILE A 78 -12.41 -12.10 0.30
C ILE A 78 -13.66 -12.01 -0.58
N THR A 79 -13.49 -11.64 -1.85
CA THR A 79 -14.60 -11.54 -2.80
C THR A 79 -15.28 -12.90 -3.04
N PRO A 80 -16.57 -12.94 -3.43
CA PRO A 80 -17.29 -14.20 -3.62
C PRO A 80 -16.68 -15.15 -4.64
N ASP A 81 -15.94 -14.64 -5.62
CA ASP A 81 -15.20 -15.42 -6.61
C ASP A 81 -13.87 -15.98 -6.08
N GLY A 82 -13.49 -15.62 -4.84
CA GLY A 82 -12.27 -16.06 -4.17
C GLY A 82 -10.98 -15.45 -4.74
N SER A 83 -11.08 -14.46 -5.63
CA SER A 83 -9.93 -13.96 -6.41
C SER A 83 -9.25 -12.74 -5.78
N THR A 84 -9.96 -11.98 -4.95
CA THR A 84 -9.46 -10.72 -4.38
C THR A 84 -9.63 -10.73 -2.88
N PHE A 85 -8.59 -10.34 -2.16
CA PHE A 85 -8.56 -10.24 -0.71
C PHE A 85 -8.25 -8.81 -0.29
N PHE A 86 -9.20 -8.16 0.37
CA PHE A 86 -9.06 -6.86 1.01
C PHE A 86 -8.79 -7.03 2.51
N PHE A 87 -7.95 -6.18 3.07
CA PHE A 87 -7.69 -6.14 4.51
C PHE A 87 -7.19 -4.76 4.93
N PHE A 88 -7.38 -4.40 6.19
CA PHE A 88 -6.71 -3.27 6.81
C PHE A 88 -5.27 -3.65 7.16
N PHE A 89 -4.33 -2.73 7.03
CA PHE A 89 -2.94 -2.91 7.46
C PHE A 89 -2.41 -1.67 8.15
N THR A 90 -1.58 -1.87 9.19
CA THR A 90 -0.70 -0.84 9.77
C THR A 90 0.67 -1.46 10.09
N PRO A 91 1.79 -0.76 9.83
CA PRO A 91 3.13 -1.33 10.05
C PRO A 91 3.51 -1.45 11.53
N ASP A 92 2.98 -0.58 12.40
CA ASP A 92 3.30 -0.58 13.84
C ASP A 92 2.10 -0.17 14.69
N VAL A 93 1.58 -1.15 15.45
CA VAL A 93 0.46 -0.97 16.39
C VAL A 93 0.82 -0.12 17.62
N LYS A 94 2.11 0.13 17.87
CA LYS A 94 2.57 0.99 18.97
C LYS A 94 2.43 2.48 18.64
N VAL A 95 2.28 2.82 17.36
CA VAL A 95 2.09 4.20 16.91
C VAL A 95 0.67 4.66 17.25
N PRO A 96 0.48 5.83 17.89
CA PRO A 96 -0.85 6.35 18.16
C PRO A 96 -1.68 6.50 16.88
N PRO A 97 -3.00 6.20 16.91
CA PRO A 97 -3.85 6.21 15.73
C PRO A 97 -3.78 7.51 14.91
N GLU A 98 -3.65 8.66 15.57
CA GLU A 98 -3.60 9.97 14.92
C GLU A 98 -2.37 10.14 14.02
N LYS A 99 -1.28 9.43 14.34
CA LYS A 99 -0.06 9.38 13.52
C LYS A 99 -0.15 8.32 12.43
N GLN A 100 -0.83 7.20 12.69
CA GLN A 100 -1.08 6.18 11.67
C GLN A 100 -1.90 6.74 10.51
N LEU A 101 -2.83 7.67 10.75
CA LEU A 101 -3.64 8.30 9.70
C LEU A 101 -2.81 8.99 8.60
N ILE A 102 -1.59 9.43 8.92
CA ILE A 102 -0.73 10.21 8.02
C ILE A 102 0.62 9.54 7.74
N ASP A 103 0.79 8.26 8.10
CA ASP A 103 2.06 7.53 7.93
C ASP A 103 2.32 7.07 6.49
N GLY A 104 1.35 7.26 5.58
CA GLY A 104 1.43 6.85 4.18
C GLY A 104 1.28 5.35 3.92
N ALA A 105 1.03 4.56 4.96
CA ALA A 105 0.99 3.10 4.93
C ALA A 105 -0.33 2.52 5.46
N THR A 106 -0.78 3.04 6.60
CA THR A 106 -1.97 2.54 7.28
C THR A 106 -3.22 2.76 6.42
N GLY A 107 -4.08 1.75 6.36
CA GLY A 107 -5.32 1.81 5.59
C GLY A 107 -5.68 0.48 4.94
N ILE A 108 -6.45 0.55 3.86
CA ILE A 108 -6.94 -0.64 3.16
C ILE A 108 -5.94 -1.05 2.09
N TRP A 109 -5.62 -2.34 2.08
CA TRP A 109 -4.78 -3.01 1.11
C TRP A 109 -5.56 -4.13 0.44
N TRP A 110 -5.11 -4.53 -0.74
CA TRP A 110 -5.68 -5.66 -1.45
C TRP A 110 -4.60 -6.57 -2.05
N SER A 111 -4.90 -7.86 -2.15
CA SER A 111 -4.08 -8.87 -2.82
C SER A 111 -4.94 -9.67 -3.80
N LYS A 112 -4.34 -10.05 -4.92
CA LYS A 112 -4.97 -10.91 -5.93
C LYS A 112 -4.50 -12.34 -5.78
N LYS A 113 -5.42 -13.30 -5.92
CA LYS A 113 -5.09 -14.72 -5.98
C LYS A 113 -4.84 -15.16 -7.42
N GLU A 114 -3.70 -15.78 -7.67
CA GLU A 114 -3.36 -16.40 -8.96
C GLU A 114 -2.83 -17.81 -8.73
N SER A 115 -3.39 -18.80 -9.44
CA SER A 115 -3.02 -20.22 -9.29
C SER A 115 -3.03 -20.73 -7.84
N GLY A 116 -3.94 -20.21 -7.01
CA GLY A 116 -4.08 -20.59 -5.61
C GLY A 116 -3.19 -19.82 -4.63
N ILE A 117 -2.33 -18.92 -5.11
CA ILE A 117 -1.36 -18.16 -4.32
C ILE A 117 -1.76 -16.69 -4.27
N TRP A 118 -1.69 -16.07 -3.09
CA TRP A 118 -1.89 -14.64 -2.93
C TRP A 118 -0.66 -13.86 -3.43
N GLY A 119 -0.87 -12.85 -4.27
CA GLY A 119 0.19 -11.95 -4.73
C GLY A 119 0.54 -10.87 -3.72
N GLU A 120 1.60 -10.13 -4.00
CA GLU A 120 2.02 -8.99 -3.17
C GLU A 120 0.89 -7.98 -3.00
N PRO A 121 0.52 -7.59 -1.77
CA PRO A 121 -0.56 -6.64 -1.56
C PRO A 121 -0.20 -5.22 -1.97
N GLU A 122 -1.17 -4.50 -2.50
CA GLU A 122 -1.06 -3.10 -2.89
C GLU A 122 -2.01 -2.23 -2.07
N ARG A 123 -1.55 -1.02 -1.70
CA ARG A 123 -2.36 -0.07 -0.94
C ARG A 123 -3.45 0.51 -1.83
N ILE A 124 -4.68 0.55 -1.32
CA ILE A 124 -5.76 1.29 -1.96
C ILE A 124 -5.66 2.75 -1.53
N VAL A 125 -5.21 3.60 -2.44
CA VAL A 125 -5.18 5.05 -2.25
C VAL A 125 -6.43 5.66 -2.87
N LEU A 126 -7.33 6.17 -2.03
CA LEU A 126 -8.58 6.80 -2.49
C LEU A 126 -8.37 8.26 -2.91
N HIS A 127 -7.40 8.94 -2.29
CA HIS A 127 -7.04 10.32 -2.59
C HIS A 127 -5.60 10.61 -2.14
N TYR A 128 -4.93 11.54 -2.81
CA TYR A 128 -3.55 11.93 -2.50
C TYR A 128 -3.44 13.21 -1.67
N ASP A 129 -4.56 13.88 -1.41
CA ASP A 129 -4.61 15.13 -0.67
C ASP A 129 -5.10 14.91 0.76
N VAL A 130 -4.66 15.78 1.67
CA VAL A 130 -5.09 15.77 3.07
C VAL A 130 -6.54 16.23 3.09
N SER A 131 -7.47 15.42 3.59
CA SER A 131 -8.83 15.93 3.83
C SER A 131 -8.73 16.98 4.94
N LEU A 132 -8.91 18.24 4.55
CA LEU A 132 -9.03 19.36 5.47
C LEU A 132 -10.51 19.52 5.81
N ASP A 133 -11.03 18.60 6.60
CA ASP A 133 -12.33 18.71 7.25
C ASP A 133 -12.20 18.91 8.77
#